data_AF-A0A1J9P2X5-F1
#
_entry.id   AF-A0A1J9P2X5-F1
#
_cell.length_a   1.000
_cell.length_b   1.000
_cell.length_c   1.000
_cell.angle_alpha   90.00
_cell.angle_beta   90.00
_cell.angle_gamma   90.00
#
_symmetry.space_group_name_H-M   'P 1'
#
loop_
_entity.id
_entity.type
_entity.pdbx_description
1 polymer ?
#
loop_
_entity_poly.entity_id
_entity_poly.type
_entity_poly.pdbx_seq_one_letter_code
_entity_poly.pdbx_strand_id
1 'polypeptide(L)'
;MAKEETTEEMMELDDVSPGDIEFKEQLFVSDCSVIFLVVVRGQQCVMKVHHGRGPPLPYERKDRELDIHVLESTAYRRLKARGVFDKGVVPQFLGTMDKFDPKLCQPHLKKFLEDEYPPSALFLEYIPNMEMINLHNIQKNMLIVKDDPNPDRVVWIDFNRANTFDERHMTDKQKILIAEEEESMEGFKMYM
;
A
#
# COMPACT_ATOMS: atom_id res chain seq x y z
N MET A 1 -20.70 -23.96 -23.35
CA MET A 1 -19.27 -23.62 -23.29
C MET A 1 -19.13 -22.50 -22.29
N ALA A 2 -18.88 -22.86 -21.03
CA ALA A 2 -18.50 -21.88 -20.02
C ALA A 2 -17.03 -21.54 -20.27
N LYS A 3 -16.72 -20.25 -20.41
CA LYS A 3 -15.33 -19.80 -20.31
C LYS A 3 -14.93 -19.99 -18.86
N GLU A 4 -13.97 -20.86 -18.61
CA GLU A 4 -13.23 -20.86 -17.35
C GLU A 4 -12.51 -19.52 -17.28
N GLU A 5 -13.02 -18.60 -16.45
CA GLU A 5 -12.22 -17.52 -15.89
C GLU A 5 -11.19 -18.19 -14.98
N THR A 6 -10.03 -18.54 -15.54
CA THR A 6 -8.84 -18.77 -14.75
C THR A 6 -8.49 -17.45 -14.08
N THR A 7 -8.91 -17.27 -12.82
CA THR A 7 -8.22 -16.37 -11.90
C THR A 7 -6.77 -16.86 -11.88
N GLU A 8 -5.89 -16.18 -12.60
CA GLU A 8 -4.45 -16.36 -12.44
C GLU A 8 -4.15 -16.09 -10.96
N GLU A 9 -3.82 -17.14 -10.21
CA GLU A 9 -3.37 -16.98 -8.83
C GLU A 9 -2.12 -16.10 -8.85
N MET A 10 -2.26 -14.88 -8.35
CA MET A 10 -1.13 -13.96 -8.26
C MET A 10 -0.09 -14.55 -7.31
N MET A 11 1.16 -14.59 -7.76
CA MET A 11 2.27 -15.11 -6.98
C MET A 11 2.57 -14.18 -5.81
N GLU A 12 2.77 -14.77 -4.62
CA GLU A 12 3.32 -14.06 -3.47
C GLU A 12 4.79 -13.69 -3.74
N LEU A 13 5.09 -12.42 -3.55
CA LEU A 13 6.38 -11.79 -3.81
C LEU A 13 7.14 -11.60 -2.50
N ASP A 14 7.38 -12.71 -1.81
CA ASP A 14 8.28 -12.77 -0.67
C ASP A 14 9.72 -13.07 -1.11
N ASP A 15 10.68 -12.63 -0.29
CA ASP A 15 12.12 -12.78 -0.53
C ASP A 15 12.58 -12.25 -1.90
N VAL A 16 11.99 -11.16 -2.37
CA VAL A 16 12.38 -10.50 -3.62
C VAL A 16 13.76 -9.88 -3.45
N SER A 17 14.66 -10.16 -4.39
CA SER A 17 15.95 -9.48 -4.48
C SER A 17 15.87 -8.31 -5.48
N PRO A 18 16.72 -7.27 -5.32
CA PRO A 18 16.80 -6.17 -6.28
C PRO A 18 17.00 -6.60 -7.74
N GLY A 19 17.68 -7.74 -7.98
CA GLY A 19 17.92 -8.28 -9.32
C GLY A 19 16.70 -8.96 -9.95
N ASP A 20 15.68 -9.30 -9.16
CA ASP A 20 14.43 -9.89 -9.65
C ASP A 20 13.47 -8.84 -10.23
N ILE A 21 13.79 -7.56 -10.08
CA ILE A 21 12.88 -6.44 -10.37
C ILE A 21 13.24 -5.82 -11.72
N GLU A 22 12.29 -5.87 -12.65
CA GLU A 22 12.35 -5.14 -13.89
C GLU A 22 11.45 -3.89 -13.81
N PHE A 23 12.06 -2.70 -13.79
CA PHE A 23 11.32 -1.44 -13.76
C PHE A 23 10.75 -1.10 -15.14
N LYS A 24 9.46 -0.76 -15.19
CA LYS A 24 8.77 -0.37 -16.43
C LYS A 24 8.50 1.13 -16.47
N GLU A 25 7.88 1.66 -15.43
CA GLU A 25 7.46 3.06 -15.38
C GLU A 25 7.48 3.58 -13.93
N GLN A 26 7.78 4.87 -13.75
CA GLN A 26 7.58 5.55 -12.48
C GLN A 26 6.20 6.24 -12.50
N LEU A 27 5.28 5.74 -11.68
CA LEU A 27 3.89 6.20 -11.66
C LEU A 27 3.71 7.46 -10.81
N PHE A 28 4.38 7.54 -9.67
CA PHE A 28 4.20 8.66 -8.73
C PHE A 28 5.43 8.89 -7.86
N VAL A 29 5.65 10.14 -7.46
CA VAL A 29 6.70 10.55 -6.52
C VAL A 29 6.08 11.45 -5.46
N SER A 30 6.40 11.17 -4.20
CA SER A 30 6.08 12.01 -3.05
C SER A 30 7.32 12.26 -2.21
N ASP A 31 7.17 13.03 -1.13
CA ASP A 31 8.23 13.26 -0.16
C ASP A 31 8.57 12.01 0.66
N CYS A 32 7.62 11.08 0.81
CA CYS A 32 7.79 9.89 1.65
C CYS A 32 8.00 8.59 0.85
N SER A 33 7.61 8.57 -0.42
CA SER A 33 7.59 7.35 -1.24
C SER A 33 7.69 7.63 -2.74
N VAL A 34 8.12 6.60 -3.48
CA VAL A 34 8.06 6.56 -4.95
C VAL A 34 7.34 5.28 -5.38
N ILE A 35 6.43 5.39 -6.34
CA ILE A 35 5.62 4.30 -6.87
C ILE A 35 6.07 3.99 -8.29
N PHE A 36 6.31 2.72 -8.57
CA PHE A 36 6.71 2.20 -9.85
C PHE A 36 5.76 1.11 -10.34
N LEU A 37 5.59 1.03 -11.65
CA LEU A 37 5.16 -0.17 -12.33
C LEU A 37 6.39 -1.04 -12.58
N VAL A 38 6.35 -2.29 -12.13
CA VAL A 38 7.47 -3.23 -12.26
C VAL A 38 6.97 -4.59 -12.72
N VAL A 39 7.89 -5.41 -13.20
CA VAL A 39 7.70 -6.85 -13.38
C VAL A 39 8.66 -7.56 -12.44
N VAL A 40 8.13 -8.42 -11.57
CA VAL A 40 8.93 -9.23 -10.62
C VAL A 40 8.63 -10.68 -10.87
N ARG A 41 9.65 -11.49 -11.17
CA ARG A 41 9.50 -12.93 -11.47
C ARG A 41 8.44 -13.23 -12.55
N GLY A 42 8.30 -12.33 -13.53
CA GLY A 42 7.31 -12.44 -14.62
C GLY A 42 5.92 -11.88 -14.30
N GLN A 43 5.66 -11.44 -13.06
CA GLN A 43 4.39 -10.84 -12.66
C GLN A 43 4.46 -9.32 -12.67
N GLN A 44 3.56 -8.69 -13.43
CA GLN A 44 3.41 -7.23 -13.44
C GLN A 44 2.69 -6.76 -12.17
N CYS A 45 3.28 -5.81 -11.45
CA CYS A 45 2.76 -5.31 -10.19
C CYS A 45 3.21 -3.87 -9.91
N VAL A 46 2.60 -3.26 -8.89
CA VAL A 46 3.02 -1.96 -8.36
C VAL A 46 4.05 -2.18 -7.25
N MET A 47 5.19 -1.53 -7.38
CA MET A 47 6.20 -1.44 -6.33
C MET A 47 6.14 -0.05 -5.71
N LYS A 48 5.82 0.02 -4.41
CA LYS A 48 5.86 1.26 -3.65
C LYS A 48 7.05 1.24 -2.70
N VAL A 49 7.96 2.18 -2.88
CA VAL A 49 9.23 2.29 -2.16
C VAL A 49 9.15 3.43 -1.16
N HIS A 50 9.44 3.14 0.11
CA HIS A 50 9.44 4.08 1.23
C HIS A 50 10.86 4.41 1.66
N HIS A 51 11.08 5.66 2.08
CA HIS A 51 12.31 6.05 2.77
C HIS A 51 12.50 5.19 4.02
N GLY A 52 13.73 4.74 4.26
CA GLY A 52 14.06 3.94 5.42
C GLY A 52 13.89 4.74 6.72
N ARG A 53 13.30 4.13 7.74
CA ARG A 53 13.23 4.74 9.06
C ARG A 53 14.35 4.25 9.97
N GLY A 54 14.96 5.19 10.68
CA GLY A 54 15.91 4.91 11.75
C GLY A 54 15.26 4.32 13.00
N PRO A 55 16.08 3.96 14.00
CA PRO A 55 15.58 3.53 15.30
C PRO A 55 14.74 4.64 15.97
N PRO A 56 13.77 4.28 16.82
CA PRO A 56 12.98 5.27 17.55
C PRO A 56 13.88 6.19 18.40
N LEU A 57 13.61 7.50 18.34
CA LEU A 57 14.32 8.51 19.09
C LEU A 57 13.77 8.60 20.54
N PRO A 58 14.58 9.03 21.53
CA PRO A 58 14.20 8.97 22.94
C PRO A 58 12.92 9.73 23.32
N TYR A 59 12.60 10.80 22.56
CA TYR A 59 11.44 11.65 22.78
C TYR A 59 10.21 11.22 21.97
N GLU A 60 10.34 10.21 21.11
CA GLU A 60 9.21 9.68 20.36
C GLU A 60 8.31 8.81 21.25
N ARG A 61 7.04 8.80 20.89
CA ARG A 61 6.03 7.97 21.52
C ARG A 61 6.31 6.50 21.22
N LYS A 62 6.50 5.70 22.27
CA LYS A 62 6.83 4.27 22.17
C LYS A 62 5.64 3.38 21.82
N ASP A 63 4.42 3.91 21.94
CA ASP A 63 3.16 3.22 21.68
C ASP A 63 2.69 3.34 20.22
N ARG A 64 3.48 4.00 19.37
CA ARG A 64 3.11 4.25 17.97
C ARG A 64 4.20 3.79 17.01
N GLU A 65 3.80 2.99 16.03
CA GLU A 65 4.64 2.72 14.86
C GLU A 65 4.70 3.97 13.98
N LEU A 66 5.90 4.34 13.56
CA LEU A 66 6.20 5.54 12.77
C LEU A 66 6.90 5.19 11.46
N ASP A 67 7.35 3.95 11.29
CA ASP A 67 7.85 3.45 10.02
C ASP A 67 6.67 3.27 9.06
N ILE A 68 6.65 4.11 8.02
CA ILE A 68 5.59 4.14 7.01
C ILE A 68 5.43 2.77 6.33
N HIS A 69 6.55 2.09 6.04
CA HIS A 69 6.52 0.78 5.41
C HIS A 69 5.92 -0.26 6.35
N VAL A 70 6.26 -0.22 7.64
CA VAL A 70 5.68 -1.13 8.64
C VAL A 70 4.19 -0.86 8.81
N LEU A 71 3.77 0.41 8.91
CA LEU A 71 2.36 0.80 9.01
C LEU A 71 1.55 0.25 7.84
N GLU A 72 1.99 0.56 6.61
CA GLU A 72 1.25 0.23 5.40
C GLU A 72 1.23 -1.28 5.13
N SER A 73 2.38 -1.95 5.23
CA SER A 73 2.44 -3.41 5.04
C SER A 73 1.65 -4.16 6.12
N THR A 74 1.62 -3.67 7.36
CA THR A 74 0.79 -4.24 8.43
C THR A 74 -0.70 -4.07 8.14
N ALA A 75 -1.12 -2.92 7.64
CA ALA A 75 -2.50 -2.69 7.24
C ALA A 75 -2.92 -3.69 6.14
N TYR A 76 -2.13 -3.82 5.07
CA TYR A 76 -2.41 -4.78 3.99
C TYR A 76 -2.44 -6.24 4.46
N ARG A 77 -1.50 -6.67 5.31
CA ARG A 77 -1.52 -8.02 5.90
C ARG A 77 -2.78 -8.29 6.72
N ARG A 78 -3.26 -7.31 7.49
CA ARG A 78 -4.51 -7.43 8.27
C ARG A 78 -5.74 -7.50 7.38
N LEU A 79 -5.78 -6.72 6.31
CA LEU A 79 -6.84 -6.79 5.30
C LEU A 79 -6.85 -8.17 4.63
N LYS A 80 -5.68 -8.76 4.37
CA LYS A 80 -5.52 -10.13 3.85
C LYS A 80 -6.15 -11.15 4.78
N ALA A 81 -5.75 -11.10 6.05
CA ALA A 81 -6.25 -12.02 7.08
C ALA A 81 -7.77 -11.93 7.30
N ARG A 82 -8.41 -10.81 6.94
CA ARG A 82 -9.86 -10.58 7.08
C ARG A 82 -10.65 -10.83 5.80
N GLY A 83 -10.01 -11.29 4.71
CA GLY A 83 -10.68 -11.58 3.43
C GLY A 83 -11.27 -10.35 2.75
N VAL A 84 -10.66 -9.16 2.93
CA VAL A 84 -11.18 -7.91 2.35
C VAL A 84 -10.86 -7.81 0.85
N PHE A 85 -9.80 -8.48 0.38
CA PHE A 85 -9.41 -8.48 -1.04
C PHE A 85 -10.45 -9.13 -1.95
N ASP A 86 -11.15 -10.16 -1.48
CA ASP A 86 -12.18 -10.88 -2.25
C ASP A 86 -13.35 -9.99 -2.66
N LYS A 87 -13.47 -8.81 -2.04
CA LYS A 87 -14.50 -7.81 -2.35
C LYS A 87 -14.05 -6.77 -3.38
N GLY A 88 -12.80 -6.83 -3.87
CA GLY A 88 -12.24 -5.91 -4.86
C GLY A 88 -12.04 -4.46 -4.37
N VAL A 89 -12.20 -4.21 -3.06
CA VAL A 89 -12.15 -2.86 -2.44
C VAL A 89 -10.72 -2.38 -2.21
N VAL A 90 -9.74 -3.28 -2.21
CA VAL A 90 -8.32 -2.99 -2.00
C VAL A 90 -7.49 -3.79 -3.02
N PRO A 91 -6.34 -3.29 -3.50
CA PRO A 91 -5.49 -4.05 -4.44
C PRO A 91 -4.81 -5.20 -3.71
N GLN A 92 -4.69 -6.39 -4.33
CA GLN A 92 -4.08 -7.54 -3.67
C GLN A 92 -2.67 -7.24 -3.13
N PHE A 93 -2.40 -7.67 -1.90
CA PHE A 93 -1.08 -7.57 -1.29
C PHE A 93 -0.22 -8.76 -1.68
N LEU A 94 0.85 -8.48 -2.42
CA LEU A 94 1.70 -9.50 -3.02
C LEU A 94 2.91 -9.82 -2.15
N GLY A 95 3.50 -8.84 -1.46
CA GLY A 95 4.65 -9.08 -0.59
C GLY A 95 5.42 -7.82 -0.22
N THR A 96 6.59 -8.01 0.38
CA THR A 96 7.49 -6.94 0.81
C THR A 96 8.96 -7.25 0.54
N MET A 97 9.75 -6.21 0.36
CA MET A 97 11.21 -6.25 0.32
C MET A 97 11.77 -5.22 1.31
N ASP A 98 12.39 -5.69 2.38
CA ASP A 98 12.83 -4.84 3.48
C ASP A 98 14.30 -4.43 3.34
N LYS A 99 14.59 -3.15 3.62
CA LYS A 99 15.95 -2.61 3.85
C LYS A 99 16.99 -3.05 2.82
N PHE A 100 16.68 -2.84 1.55
CA PHE A 100 17.52 -3.25 0.43
C PHE A 100 18.46 -2.12 -0.03
N ASP A 101 19.57 -2.47 -0.72
CA ASP A 101 20.51 -1.48 -1.23
C ASP A 101 19.96 -0.79 -2.50
N PRO A 102 19.66 0.52 -2.47
CA PRO A 102 19.10 1.24 -3.61
C PRO A 102 20.10 1.37 -4.78
N LYS A 103 21.40 1.12 -4.56
CA LYS A 103 22.41 1.12 -5.62
C LYS A 103 22.22 -0.01 -6.61
N LEU A 104 21.60 -1.12 -6.18
CA LEU A 104 21.35 -2.28 -7.02
C LEU A 104 20.19 -2.05 -8.00
N CYS A 105 19.33 -1.06 -7.76
CA CYS A 105 18.19 -0.70 -8.61
C CYS A 105 18.41 0.62 -9.37
N GLN A 106 19.66 0.99 -9.65
CA GLN A 106 19.95 2.18 -10.44
C GLN A 106 19.57 1.98 -11.92
N PRO A 107 19.03 3.02 -12.60
CA PRO A 107 18.96 4.42 -12.16
C PRO A 107 17.68 4.80 -11.38
N HIS A 108 16.73 3.88 -11.18
CA HIS A 108 15.37 4.20 -10.74
C HIS A 108 15.28 4.68 -9.29
N LEU A 109 16.16 4.20 -8.41
CA LEU A 109 16.13 4.54 -6.98
C LEU A 109 17.12 5.64 -6.57
N LYS A 110 17.46 6.55 -7.49
CA LYS A 110 18.41 7.65 -7.21
C LYS A 110 18.00 8.51 -6.00
N LYS A 111 16.69 8.71 -5.76
CA LYS A 111 16.18 9.52 -4.64
C LYS A 111 16.56 8.98 -3.25
N PHE A 112 16.82 7.67 -3.15
CA PHE A 112 17.10 6.99 -1.89
C PHE A 112 18.60 6.79 -1.62
N LEU A 113 19.49 7.23 -2.53
CA LEU A 113 20.93 6.99 -2.41
C LEU A 113 21.58 7.74 -1.24
N GLU A 114 21.04 8.89 -0.88
CA GLU A 114 21.55 9.76 0.18
C GLU A 114 20.81 9.55 1.51
N ASP A 115 19.88 8.59 1.55
CA ASP A 115 19.16 8.27 2.79
C ASP A 115 20.13 7.65 3.80
N GLU A 116 20.00 8.06 5.06
CA GLU A 116 20.75 7.47 6.17
C GLU A 116 20.38 5.99 6.39
N TYR A 117 19.13 5.63 6.10
CA TYR A 117 18.59 4.29 6.30
C TYR A 117 18.07 3.70 4.98
N PRO A 118 18.31 2.40 4.73
CA PRO A 118 17.93 1.77 3.48
C PRO A 118 16.41 1.75 3.28
N PRO A 119 15.92 1.97 2.06
CA PRO A 119 14.50 1.94 1.75
C PRO A 119 13.91 0.54 1.90
N SER A 120 12.59 0.49 2.01
CA SER A 120 11.80 -0.75 1.97
C SER A 120 10.67 -0.60 0.97
N ALA A 121 10.22 -1.70 0.39
CA ALA A 121 9.20 -1.70 -0.64
C ALA A 121 8.10 -2.72 -0.36
N LEU A 122 6.88 -2.38 -0.78
CA LEU A 122 5.76 -3.32 -0.84
C LEU A 122 5.29 -3.49 -2.27
N PHE A 123 4.77 -4.68 -2.56
CA PHE A 123 4.26 -5.06 -3.86
C PHE A 123 2.74 -5.23 -3.80
N LEU A 124 2.05 -4.57 -4.72
CA LEU A 124 0.60 -4.58 -4.84
C LEU A 124 0.16 -4.98 -6.25
N GLU A 125 -1.04 -5.50 -6.36
CA GLU A 125 -1.72 -5.68 -7.64
C GLU A 125 -1.68 -4.40 -8.49
N TYR A 126 -1.32 -4.54 -9.76
CA TYR A 126 -1.45 -3.45 -10.72
C TYR A 126 -2.85 -3.48 -11.31
N ILE A 127 -3.59 -2.38 -11.14
CA ILE A 127 -4.89 -2.18 -11.76
C ILE A 127 -4.74 -1.07 -12.81
N PRO A 128 -4.99 -1.36 -14.09
CA PRO A 128 -4.85 -0.38 -15.17
C PRO A 128 -5.88 0.77 -15.00
N ASN A 129 -5.59 1.94 -15.57
CA ASN A 129 -6.47 3.11 -15.58
C ASN A 129 -6.89 3.64 -14.19
N MET A 130 -6.05 3.40 -13.18
CA MET A 130 -6.21 4.00 -11.85
C MET A 130 -5.93 5.50 -11.89
N GLU A 131 -6.91 6.30 -11.45
CA GLU A 131 -6.70 7.72 -11.20
C GLU A 131 -6.76 8.03 -9.71
N MET A 132 -5.75 8.76 -9.23
CA MET A 132 -5.66 9.18 -7.83
C MET A 132 -6.52 10.40 -7.56
N ILE A 133 -7.51 10.22 -6.69
CA ILE A 133 -8.32 11.32 -6.19
C ILE A 133 -7.77 11.71 -4.82
N ASN A 134 -7.04 12.82 -4.80
CA ASN A 134 -6.63 13.45 -3.56
C ASN A 134 -7.80 14.26 -3.00
N LEU A 135 -8.50 13.70 -2.03
CA LEU A 135 -9.55 14.42 -1.32
C LEU A 135 -8.89 15.34 -0.30
N HIS A 136 -8.60 16.58 -0.70
CA HIS A 136 -7.89 17.59 0.10
C HIS A 136 -8.44 17.81 1.54
N ASN A 137 -9.66 17.36 1.83
CA ASN A 137 -10.28 17.48 3.15
C ASN A 137 -10.13 16.23 4.04
N ILE A 138 -9.62 15.11 3.54
CA ILE A 138 -9.67 13.82 4.24
C ILE A 138 -8.31 13.15 4.07
N GLN A 139 -7.69 12.71 5.17
CA GLN A 139 -6.36 12.08 5.20
C GLN A 139 -6.35 10.66 4.59
N LYS A 140 -7.15 10.43 3.53
CA LYS A 140 -7.36 9.14 2.89
C LYS A 140 -7.21 9.32 1.38
N ASN A 141 -6.44 8.43 0.75
CA ASN A 141 -6.33 8.39 -0.71
C ASN A 141 -7.22 7.27 -1.25
N MET A 142 -8.13 7.64 -2.15
CA MET A 142 -8.99 6.69 -2.87
C MET A 142 -8.64 6.73 -4.36
N LEU A 143 -8.71 5.57 -5.00
CA LEU A 143 -8.59 5.43 -6.45
C LEU A 143 -9.93 5.06 -7.04
N ILE A 144 -10.27 5.70 -8.15
CA ILE A 144 -11.37 5.29 -9.03
C ILE A 144 -10.73 4.65 -10.26
N VAL A 145 -11.24 3.48 -10.65
CA VAL A 145 -10.83 2.80 -11.88
C VAL A 145 -11.74 3.29 -13.00
N LYS A 146 -11.20 4.04 -13.96
CA LYS A 146 -11.97 4.44 -15.15
C LYS A 146 -12.09 3.29 -16.13
N ASP A 147 -13.24 3.21 -16.79
CA ASP A 147 -13.55 2.19 -17.82
C ASP A 147 -13.51 0.74 -17.31
N ASP A 148 -13.66 0.53 -16.00
CA ASP A 148 -13.90 -0.80 -15.40
C ASP A 148 -15.32 -1.28 -15.79
N PRO A 149 -15.52 -2.57 -16.15
CA PRO A 149 -16.85 -3.13 -16.38
C PRO A 149 -17.77 -3.04 -15.15
N ASN A 150 -17.21 -2.79 -13.96
CA ASN A 150 -17.91 -2.41 -12.74
C ASN A 150 -17.65 -0.91 -12.43
N PRO A 151 -18.48 0.00 -12.96
CA PRO A 151 -18.21 1.44 -13.00
C PRO A 151 -18.13 2.14 -11.63
N ASP A 152 -18.46 1.43 -10.54
CA ASP A 152 -18.44 1.95 -9.17
C ASP A 152 -17.30 1.35 -8.32
N ARG A 153 -16.33 0.64 -8.92
CA ARG A 153 -15.23 0.03 -8.16
C ARG A 153 -14.30 1.11 -7.62
N VAL A 154 -14.40 1.33 -6.31
CA VAL A 154 -13.51 2.23 -5.57
C VAL A 154 -12.50 1.42 -4.79
N VAL A 155 -11.24 1.71 -5.07
CA VAL A 155 -10.10 1.01 -4.51
C VAL A 155 -9.42 1.90 -3.48
N TRP A 156 -9.28 1.35 -2.28
CA TRP A 156 -8.68 1.99 -1.14
C TRP A 156 -7.17 1.78 -1.16
N ILE A 157 -6.40 2.88 -1.06
CA ILE A 157 -4.94 2.83 -1.10
C ILE A 157 -4.31 3.72 -0.02
N ASP A 158 -2.98 3.62 0.09
CA ASP A 158 -2.12 4.50 0.87
C ASP A 158 -2.43 4.50 2.38
N PHE A 159 -2.22 3.34 3.01
CA PHE A 159 -2.38 3.14 4.45
C PHE A 159 -1.17 3.63 5.26
N ASN A 160 -0.38 4.58 4.74
CA ASN A 160 0.84 5.12 5.36
C ASN A 160 0.60 5.82 6.71
N ARG A 161 -0.65 6.14 7.04
CA ARG A 161 -1.10 6.73 8.32
C ARG A 161 -2.10 5.85 9.06
N ALA A 162 -2.34 4.63 8.60
CA ALA A 162 -3.30 3.73 9.24
C ALA A 162 -2.87 3.45 10.68
N ASN A 163 -3.70 3.84 11.64
CA ASN A 163 -3.55 3.36 13.01
C ASN A 163 -4.23 2.01 13.09
N THR A 164 -3.58 1.08 13.79
CA THR A 164 -4.16 -0.25 13.97
C THR A 164 -4.28 -0.53 15.46
N PHE A 165 -5.48 -0.94 15.87
CA PHE A 165 -5.81 -1.19 17.27
C PHE A 165 -6.04 -2.69 17.49
N ASP A 166 -5.61 -3.19 18.64
CA ASP A 166 -6.01 -4.52 19.07
C ASP A 166 -7.42 -4.41 19.65
N GLU A 167 -8.38 -5.02 18.95
CA GLU A 167 -9.80 -5.07 19.31
C GLU A 167 -10.03 -5.49 20.77
N ARG A 168 -9.15 -6.37 21.31
CA ARG A 168 -9.25 -6.88 22.68
C ARG A 168 -8.77 -5.90 23.74
N HIS A 169 -7.96 -4.90 23.36
CA HIS A 169 -7.30 -3.96 24.27
C HIS A 169 -7.56 -2.49 23.92
N MET A 170 -8.63 -2.20 23.18
CA MET A 170 -8.95 -0.82 22.78
C MET A 170 -9.40 0.03 23.97
N THR A 171 -8.77 1.19 24.10
CA THR A 171 -9.24 2.27 24.97
C THR A 171 -10.53 2.87 24.44
N ASP A 172 -11.32 3.51 25.31
CA ASP A 172 -12.57 4.17 24.90
C ASP A 172 -12.33 5.30 23.89
N LYS A 173 -11.18 5.99 24.00
CA LYS A 173 -10.76 6.98 23.00
C LYS A 173 -10.54 6.36 21.61
N GLN A 174 -9.95 5.17 21.54
CA GLN A 174 -9.74 4.47 20.27
C GLN A 174 -11.05 3.97 19.67
N LYS A 175 -12.01 3.55 20.49
CA LYS A 175 -13.37 3.19 20.03
C LYS A 175 -14.09 4.37 19.39
N ILE A 176 -13.99 5.56 19.99
CA ILE A 176 -14.59 6.79 19.44
C ILE A 176 -13.96 7.14 18.10
N LEU A 177 -12.63 7.09 17.99
CA LEU A 177 -11.92 7.36 16.73
C LEU A 177 -12.34 6.40 15.62
N ILE A 178 -12.53 5.11 15.93
CA ILE A 178 -13.02 4.12 14.95
C ILE A 178 -14.45 4.44 14.53
N ALA A 179 -15.33 4.78 15.46
CA ALA A 179 -16.72 5.12 15.14
C ALA A 179 -16.81 6.39 14.26
N GLU A 180 -16.00 7.42 14.53
CA GLU A 180 -15.90 8.62 13.70
C GLU A 180 -15.37 8.30 12.29
N GLU A 181 -14.40 7.39 12.18
CA GLU A 181 -13.90 6.91 10.89
C GLU A 181 -14.95 6.11 10.12
N GLU A 182 -15.73 5.25 10.78
CA GLU A 182 -16.86 4.49 10.19
C GLU A 182 -18.01 5.40 9.75
N GLU A 183 -18.35 6.44 10.51
CA GLU A 183 -19.38 7.41 10.12
C GLU A 183 -18.94 8.21 8.89
N SER A 184 -17.68 8.65 8.87
CA SER A 184 -17.09 9.31 7.70
C SER A 184 -17.16 8.42 6.46
N MET A 185 -16.96 7.11 6.64
CA MET A 185 -17.05 6.10 5.60
C MET A 185 -18.44 5.87 5.04
N GLU A 186 -19.43 5.80 5.91
CA GLU A 186 -20.83 5.67 5.54
C GLU A 186 -21.28 6.89 4.71
N GLY A 187 -20.84 8.09 5.14
CA GLY A 187 -21.09 9.34 4.42
C GLY A 187 -20.56 9.31 2.98
N PHE A 188 -19.37 8.74 2.76
CA PHE A 188 -18.79 8.63 1.41
C PHE A 188 -19.56 7.71 0.47
N LYS A 189 -20.11 6.59 0.97
CA LYS A 189 -20.94 5.69 0.16
C LYS A 189 -22.20 6.38 -0.38
N MET A 190 -22.63 7.51 0.20
CA MET A 190 -23.75 8.29 -0.33
C MET A 190 -23.35 9.24 -1.46
N TYR A 191 -22.05 9.53 -1.64
CA TYR A 191 -21.54 10.48 -2.64
C TYR A 191 -20.94 9.79 -3.88
N MET A 192 -20.96 8.45 -3.91
CA MET A 192 -20.61 7.63 -5.07
C MET A 192 -21.85 6.87 -5.50
#